data_AF-A0AAN4YA49-F1
#
_entry.id   AF-A0AAN4YA49-F1
#
_cell.length_a   1.000
_cell.length_b   1.000
_cell.length_c   1.000
_cell.angle_alpha   90.00
_cell.angle_beta   90.00
_cell.angle_gamma   90.00
#
_symmetry.space_group_name_H-M   'P 1'
#
loop_
_entity.id
_entity.type
_entity.pdbx_description
1 polymer ?
#
loop_
_entity_poly.entity_id
_entity_poly.type
_entity_poly.pdbx_seq_one_letter_code
_entity_poly.pdbx_strand_id
1 'polypeptide(L)'
;MYCHLHKNQGPKKVEVWKLETDDKGDKNQGSAKSDQFLQQCRPTTLKIKNCHSFGVQKQLQAPLRKEDRGEGFLYVYEVDGNKGFVKIRYTPRSINERHDEWSFHCNRLTKPIYPPVFNVNTAVPNAASVEKLWYAKLTHRNTRIYCSGCLELHIEWFEVPPSEVIAVIEKWSKWMRPHPCQTNPVDPSNIWALRPEEEQKSKDIGRFMKGIAQLLPDRQRLENLRTGKHKVCSIAHEQ
;
A
#
# COMPACT_ATOMS: atom_id res chain seq x y z
N MET A 1 33.04 -19.00 1.83
CA MET A 1 32.81 -18.32 0.53
C MET A 1 32.78 -16.83 0.77
N TYR A 2 33.61 -16.09 0.03
CA TYR A 2 34.10 -14.76 0.36
C TYR A 2 33.03 -13.66 0.31
N CYS A 3 33.02 -12.84 1.37
CA CYS A 3 32.30 -11.59 1.49
C CYS A 3 33.16 -10.47 0.88
N HIS A 4 32.66 -9.76 -0.14
CA HIS A 4 33.34 -8.59 -0.70
C HIS A 4 32.90 -7.32 0.03
N LEU A 5 33.77 -6.87 0.93
CA LEU A 5 33.85 -5.52 1.47
C LEU A 5 34.09 -4.51 0.33
N HIS A 6 33.16 -3.58 0.12
CA HIS A 6 33.47 -2.34 -0.62
C HIS A 6 33.85 -1.22 0.37
N LYS A 7 35.00 -0.63 0.07
CA LYS A 7 35.77 0.31 0.87
C LYS A 7 35.10 1.68 0.99
N ASN A 8 35.25 2.24 2.19
CA ASN A 8 35.05 3.64 2.56
C ASN A 8 35.47 4.63 1.46
N GLN A 9 34.56 5.52 1.09
CA GLN A 9 34.92 6.88 0.66
C GLN A 9 34.51 7.83 1.78
N GLY A 10 35.46 8.62 2.26
CA GLY A 10 35.33 9.50 3.43
C GLY A 10 34.24 10.58 3.30
N PRO A 11 34.01 11.35 4.37
CA PRO A 11 32.93 12.32 4.42
C PRO A 11 33.16 13.43 3.38
N LYS A 12 32.23 13.55 2.43
CA LYS A 12 32.15 14.73 1.55
C LYS A 12 31.74 15.92 2.43
N LYS A 13 32.55 16.98 2.38
CA LYS A 13 32.29 18.27 3.04
C LYS A 13 30.84 18.71 2.77
N VAL A 14 30.08 18.89 3.83
CA VAL A 14 28.80 19.62 3.80
C VAL A 14 29.16 21.10 3.78
N GLU A 15 28.90 21.79 2.67
CA GLU A 15 28.94 23.25 2.63
C GLU A 15 27.80 23.80 3.48
N VAL A 16 28.18 24.36 4.63
CA VAL A 16 27.30 25.10 5.52
C VAL A 16 27.08 26.47 4.90
N TRP A 17 25.91 26.69 4.30
CA TRP A 17 25.45 28.04 3.97
C TRP A 17 25.04 28.73 5.28
N LYS A 18 25.92 29.58 5.80
CA LYS A 18 25.55 30.56 6.83
C LYS A 18 24.63 31.60 6.18
N LEU A 19 23.36 31.62 6.56
CA LEU A 19 22.55 32.83 6.40
C LEU A 19 23.02 33.81 7.48
N GLU A 20 23.68 34.88 7.05
CA GLU A 20 23.88 36.07 7.86
C GLU A 20 22.50 36.71 8.08
N THR A 21 22.06 36.75 9.34
CA THR A 21 20.93 37.57 9.76
C THR A 21 21.48 38.88 10.28
N ASP A 22 21.27 39.95 9.52
CA ASP A 22 21.52 41.32 9.98
C ASP A 22 20.59 41.63 11.16
N ASP A 23 21.23 41.81 12.32
CA ASP A 23 20.62 42.22 13.57
C ASP A 23 20.37 43.74 13.52
N LYS A 24 19.13 44.13 13.24
CA LYS A 24 18.61 45.44 13.64
C LYS A 24 17.31 45.22 14.40
N GLY A 25 17.44 45.31 15.72
CA GLY A 25 16.31 45.21 16.62
C GLY A 25 15.22 46.23 16.32
N ASP A 26 13.98 45.78 16.44
CA ASP A 26 12.94 46.63 16.99
C ASP A 26 11.89 45.81 17.73
N LYS A 27 11.36 46.43 18.77
CA LYS A 27 10.58 45.81 19.85
C LYS A 27 9.14 45.50 19.42
N ASN A 28 8.61 44.44 20.02
CA ASN A 28 7.17 44.25 20.35
C ASN A 28 6.15 44.17 19.20
N GLN A 29 5.54 42.98 19.04
CA GLN A 29 4.09 42.68 18.97
C GLN A 29 3.78 41.58 17.95
N GLY A 30 2.97 40.59 18.37
CA GLY A 30 2.12 39.84 17.45
C GLY A 30 2.49 38.39 17.15
N SER A 31 2.46 37.56 18.20
CA SER A 31 2.12 36.13 18.11
C SER A 31 0.78 35.95 17.37
N ALA A 32 0.80 35.78 16.04
CA ALA A 32 -0.36 35.35 15.23
C ALA A 32 -0.04 35.07 13.74
N LYS A 33 1.11 35.48 13.18
CA LYS A 33 1.35 35.42 11.73
C LYS A 33 2.07 34.16 11.20
N SER A 34 2.70 33.35 12.05
CA SER A 34 3.38 32.12 11.62
C SER A 34 2.43 30.93 11.39
N ASP A 35 1.26 30.93 12.05
CA ASP A 35 0.26 29.86 11.91
C ASP A 35 -0.57 29.99 10.62
N GLN A 36 -0.60 31.17 10.00
CA GLN A 36 -1.38 31.40 8.78
C GLN A 36 -0.67 30.86 7.52
N PHE A 37 0.66 30.71 7.54
CA PHE A 37 1.44 30.27 6.37
C PHE A 37 1.52 28.73 6.23
N LEU A 38 1.29 27.98 7.31
CA LEU A 38 1.21 26.50 7.29
C LEU A 38 -0.20 25.97 7.02
N GLN A 39 -1.21 26.84 6.93
CA GLN A 39 -2.60 26.46 6.66
C GLN A 39 -2.96 26.42 5.15
N GLN A 40 -2.07 26.82 4.24
CA GLN A 40 -2.45 27.12 2.84
C GLN A 40 -2.31 25.96 1.84
N CYS A 41 -2.05 24.73 2.27
CA CYS A 41 -2.02 23.57 1.36
C CYS A 41 -2.74 22.35 1.94
N ARG A 42 -3.98 22.50 2.42
CA ARG A 42 -4.88 21.34 2.55
C ARG A 42 -5.57 21.11 1.19
N PRO A 43 -5.18 20.09 0.41
CA PRO A 43 -5.88 19.78 -0.83
C PRO A 43 -7.35 19.47 -0.51
N THR A 44 -8.26 20.06 -1.29
CA THR A 44 -9.69 19.78 -1.16
C THR A 44 -9.97 18.31 -1.43
N THR A 45 -11.01 17.77 -0.80
CA THR A 45 -11.45 16.36 -0.97
C THR A 45 -11.68 15.98 -2.44
N LEU A 46 -12.07 16.93 -3.30
CA LEU A 46 -12.23 16.72 -4.74
C LEU A 46 -10.87 16.53 -5.46
N LYS A 47 -9.86 17.35 -5.12
CA LYS A 47 -8.50 17.22 -5.67
C LYS A 47 -7.85 15.88 -5.27
N ILE A 48 -8.10 15.43 -4.04
CA ILE A 48 -7.67 14.13 -3.52
C ILE A 48 -8.30 12.98 -4.34
N LYS A 49 -9.64 12.97 -4.47
CA LYS A 49 -10.38 11.94 -5.24
C LYS A 49 -9.92 11.81 -6.71
N ASN A 50 -9.66 12.94 -7.37
CA ASN A 50 -9.19 12.96 -8.77
C ASN A 50 -7.74 12.44 -8.90
N CYS A 51 -6.89 12.69 -7.91
CA CYS A 51 -5.52 12.17 -7.89
C CYS A 51 -5.48 10.63 -7.71
N HIS A 52 -6.35 10.06 -6.88
CA HIS A 52 -6.42 8.60 -6.66
C HIS A 52 -6.89 7.83 -7.88
N SER A 53 -7.99 8.28 -8.47
CA SER A 53 -8.58 7.65 -9.65
C SER A 53 -7.59 7.65 -10.81
N PHE A 54 -6.94 8.78 -11.06
CA PHE A 54 -5.92 8.90 -12.10
C PHE A 54 -4.68 8.03 -11.81
N GLY A 55 -4.16 8.05 -10.59
CA GLY A 55 -3.00 7.25 -10.21
C GLY A 55 -3.23 5.74 -10.36
N VAL A 56 -4.39 5.25 -9.91
CA VAL A 56 -4.76 3.83 -10.05
C VAL A 56 -4.97 3.48 -11.52
N GLN A 57 -5.68 4.31 -12.29
CA GLN A 57 -5.91 4.08 -13.72
C GLN A 57 -4.59 4.01 -14.49
N LYS A 58 -3.64 4.91 -14.21
CA LYS A 58 -2.31 4.89 -14.81
C LYS A 58 -1.56 3.59 -14.50
N GLN A 59 -1.64 3.08 -13.27
CA GLN A 59 -1.01 1.82 -12.90
C GLN A 59 -1.68 0.61 -13.56
N LEU A 60 -3.01 0.62 -13.72
CA LEU A 60 -3.77 -0.44 -14.41
C LEU A 60 -3.43 -0.51 -15.90
N GLN A 61 -3.34 0.63 -16.56
CA GLN A 61 -3.09 0.72 -18.01
C GLN A 61 -1.60 0.55 -18.37
N ALA A 62 -0.71 0.60 -17.38
CA ALA A 62 0.71 0.40 -17.63
C ALA A 62 1.00 -1.09 -17.89
N PRO A 63 1.83 -1.40 -18.91
CA PRO A 63 2.37 -2.74 -19.07
C PRO A 63 3.09 -3.24 -17.81
N LEU A 64 2.92 -4.54 -17.51
CA LEU A 64 3.66 -5.20 -16.45
C LEU A 64 5.12 -5.35 -16.83
N ARG A 65 5.98 -4.79 -15.98
CA ARG A 65 7.43 -5.02 -16.05
C ARG A 65 7.72 -6.47 -15.74
N LYS A 66 8.85 -6.98 -16.24
CA LYS A 66 9.23 -8.39 -16.06
C LYS A 66 9.28 -8.78 -14.58
N GLU A 67 9.75 -7.88 -13.74
CA GLU A 67 9.90 -8.07 -12.29
C GLU A 67 8.54 -8.14 -11.57
N ASP A 68 7.47 -7.62 -12.19
CA ASP A 68 6.14 -7.56 -11.60
C ASP A 68 5.26 -8.76 -11.95
N ARG A 69 5.71 -9.64 -12.87
CA ARG A 69 4.94 -10.79 -13.39
C ARG A 69 4.92 -11.99 -12.44
N GLY A 70 5.71 -11.92 -11.37
CA GLY A 70 5.83 -13.01 -10.40
C GLY A 70 4.64 -13.12 -9.47
N GLU A 71 4.39 -14.34 -9.00
CA GLU A 71 3.53 -14.56 -7.85
C GLU A 71 4.26 -14.17 -6.56
N GLY A 72 3.49 -13.84 -5.52
CA GLY A 72 4.05 -13.58 -4.21
C GLY A 72 3.00 -13.37 -3.14
N PHE A 73 3.45 -13.06 -1.94
CA PHE A 73 2.63 -12.87 -0.77
C PHE A 73 2.59 -11.41 -0.38
N LEU A 74 1.38 -10.87 -0.21
CA LEU A 74 1.16 -9.53 0.32
C LEU A 74 1.08 -9.62 1.84
N TYR A 75 1.72 -8.68 2.52
CA TYR A 75 1.70 -8.59 3.98
C TYR A 75 1.63 -7.14 4.45
N VAL A 76 1.08 -6.98 5.65
CA VAL A 76 0.89 -5.70 6.31
C VAL A 76 1.40 -5.81 7.73
N TYR A 77 2.10 -4.78 8.20
CA TYR A 77 2.57 -4.75 9.57
C TYR A 77 2.71 -3.33 10.11
N GLU A 78 2.72 -3.26 11.42
CA GLU A 78 3.10 -2.07 12.19
C GLU A 78 4.37 -2.37 13.01
N VAL A 79 4.84 -1.35 13.73
CA VAL A 79 6.02 -1.44 14.61
C VAL A 79 5.77 -0.56 15.83
N ASP A 80 6.35 -0.95 16.96
CA ASP A 80 6.30 -0.13 18.18
C ASP A 80 6.97 1.22 17.97
N GLY A 81 6.25 2.30 18.28
CA GLY A 81 6.66 3.69 18.05
C GLY A 81 6.04 4.38 16.83
N ASN A 82 5.34 3.64 15.95
CA ASN A 82 4.63 4.21 14.79
C ASN A 82 3.12 3.89 14.86
N LYS A 83 2.48 4.13 16.01
CA LYS A 83 1.05 3.81 16.19
C LYS A 83 0.19 4.57 15.17
N GLY A 84 -0.79 3.87 14.59
CA GLY A 84 -1.68 4.44 13.56
C GLY A 84 -1.12 4.37 12.13
N PHE A 85 0.12 3.90 11.96
CA PHE A 85 0.75 3.73 10.65
C PHE A 85 1.03 2.26 10.34
N VAL A 86 0.81 1.89 9.08
CA VAL A 86 1.10 0.55 8.59
C VAL A 86 2.05 0.59 7.39
N LYS A 87 2.89 -0.44 7.27
CA LYS A 87 3.67 -0.74 6.08
C LYS A 87 3.03 -1.88 5.32
N ILE A 88 2.99 -1.75 4.01
CA ILE A 88 2.33 -2.68 3.10
C ILE A 88 3.36 -3.08 2.07
N ARG A 89 3.50 -4.39 1.91
CA ARG A 89 4.59 -4.99 1.15
C ARG A 89 4.15 -6.23 0.43
N TYR A 90 4.92 -6.61 -0.60
CA TYR A 90 4.90 -7.96 -1.13
C TYR A 90 6.26 -8.65 -0.93
N THR A 91 6.26 -9.97 -1.10
CA THR A 91 7.49 -10.77 -1.19
C THR A 91 7.23 -12.02 -2.04
N PRO A 92 8.16 -12.43 -2.93
CA PRO A 92 8.09 -13.75 -3.56
C PRO A 92 8.55 -14.87 -2.62
N ARG A 93 9.15 -14.51 -1.47
CA ARG A 93 9.65 -15.44 -0.43
C ARG A 93 8.65 -15.59 0.71
N SER A 94 9.02 -16.28 1.79
CA SER A 94 8.15 -16.36 2.96
C SER A 94 7.93 -14.99 3.62
N ILE A 95 6.75 -14.79 4.21
CA ILE A 95 6.43 -13.57 4.97
C ILE A 95 7.26 -13.52 6.27
N ASN A 96 7.51 -14.68 6.89
CA ASN A 96 8.28 -14.79 8.14
C ASN A 96 9.72 -14.29 7.98
N GLU A 97 10.45 -14.79 6.97
CA GLU A 97 11.82 -14.33 6.68
C GLU A 97 11.87 -12.82 6.46
N ARG A 98 10.84 -12.24 5.82
CA ARG A 98 10.78 -10.79 5.61
C ARG A 98 10.50 -10.02 6.88
N HIS A 99 9.69 -10.55 7.79
CA HIS A 99 9.51 -9.94 9.11
C HIS A 99 10.80 -9.96 9.93
N ASP A 100 11.55 -11.05 9.88
CA ASP A 100 12.84 -11.17 10.57
C ASP A 100 13.86 -10.17 10.00
N GLU A 101 13.97 -10.11 8.67
CA GLU A 101 14.85 -9.15 7.99
C GLU A 101 14.49 -7.70 8.30
N TRP A 102 13.21 -7.35 8.30
CA TRP A 102 12.79 -5.98 8.64
C TRP A 102 12.99 -5.67 10.11
N SER A 103 12.75 -6.64 10.99
CA SER A 103 12.95 -6.47 12.43
C SER A 103 14.42 -6.25 12.75
N PHE A 104 15.30 -7.00 12.08
CA PHE A 104 16.74 -6.85 12.16
C PHE A 104 17.21 -5.51 11.58
N HIS A 105 16.86 -5.20 10.32
CA HIS A 105 17.33 -4.00 9.62
C HIS A 105 16.91 -2.70 10.33
N CYS A 106 15.67 -2.64 10.83
CA CYS A 106 15.17 -1.46 11.51
C CYS A 106 15.38 -1.50 13.03
N ASN A 107 15.97 -2.56 13.58
CA ASN A 107 16.08 -2.83 15.01
C ASN A 107 14.76 -2.59 15.77
N ARG A 108 13.64 -3.03 15.20
CA ARG A 108 12.28 -2.81 15.71
C ARG A 108 11.43 -4.02 15.40
N LEU A 109 10.83 -4.62 16.42
CA LEU A 109 9.97 -5.78 16.23
C LEU A 109 8.78 -5.43 15.32
N THR A 110 8.64 -6.15 14.22
CA THR A 110 7.46 -6.04 13.37
C THR A 110 6.26 -6.72 14.02
N LYS A 111 5.08 -6.09 13.90
CA LYS A 111 3.80 -6.60 14.38
C LYS A 111 2.91 -6.87 13.16
N PRO A 112 2.83 -8.13 12.73
CA PRO A 112 2.10 -8.50 11.53
C PRO A 112 0.59 -8.33 11.72
N ILE A 113 -0.06 -7.78 10.71
CA ILE A 113 -1.49 -7.45 10.68
C ILE A 113 -2.21 -8.32 9.65
N TYR A 114 -1.58 -8.54 8.50
CA TYR A 114 -2.10 -9.35 7.40
C TYR A 114 -0.98 -10.21 6.82
N PRO A 115 -1.25 -11.48 6.49
CA PRO A 115 -2.53 -12.18 6.65
C PRO A 115 -2.88 -12.46 8.13
N PRO A 116 -4.19 -12.52 8.48
CA PRO A 116 -4.63 -12.69 9.87
C PRO A 116 -4.27 -14.07 10.45
N VAL A 117 -4.00 -15.04 9.58
CA VAL A 117 -3.46 -16.36 9.95
C VAL A 117 -2.15 -16.54 9.19
N PHE A 118 -1.05 -16.57 9.94
CA PHE A 118 0.32 -16.53 9.43
C PHE A 118 0.69 -17.65 8.43
N ASN A 119 -0.08 -18.74 8.42
CA ASN A 119 0.19 -19.95 7.64
C ASN A 119 -0.86 -20.23 6.54
N VAL A 120 -1.83 -19.33 6.33
CA VAL A 120 -2.82 -19.45 5.24
C VAL A 120 -2.54 -18.33 4.25
N ASN A 121 -1.39 -18.43 3.59
CA ASN A 121 -0.92 -17.40 2.68
C ASN A 121 -1.18 -17.88 1.26
N THR A 122 -2.14 -17.26 0.58
CA THR A 122 -2.35 -17.53 -0.85
C THR A 122 -1.40 -16.65 -1.65
N ALA A 123 -0.58 -17.29 -2.49
CA ALA A 123 0.22 -16.57 -3.46
C ALA A 123 -0.72 -15.82 -4.42
N VAL A 124 -0.38 -14.57 -4.69
CA VAL A 124 -1.16 -13.66 -5.54
C VAL A 124 -0.40 -13.47 -6.85
N PRO A 125 -1.00 -13.77 -8.00
CA PRO A 125 -0.42 -13.45 -9.29
C PRO A 125 -0.15 -11.96 -9.42
N ASN A 126 1.01 -11.59 -9.97
CA ASN A 126 1.44 -10.21 -10.15
C ASN A 126 1.40 -9.41 -8.82
N ALA A 127 1.87 -10.00 -7.71
CA ALA A 127 1.76 -9.41 -6.37
C ALA A 127 2.39 -8.02 -6.27
N ALA A 128 3.51 -7.79 -6.96
CA ALA A 128 4.16 -6.49 -7.04
C ALA A 128 3.23 -5.41 -7.65
N SER A 129 2.42 -5.77 -8.64
CA SER A 129 1.43 -4.87 -9.24
C SER A 129 0.33 -4.52 -8.25
N VAL A 130 -0.10 -5.46 -7.40
CA VAL A 130 -1.07 -5.17 -6.33
C VAL A 130 -0.51 -4.15 -5.34
N GLU A 131 0.77 -4.29 -4.95
CA GLU A 131 1.45 -3.30 -4.10
C GLU A 131 1.47 -1.92 -4.76
N LYS A 132 1.77 -1.84 -6.08
CA LYS A 132 1.79 -0.56 -6.82
C LYS A 132 0.41 0.08 -6.94
N LEU A 133 -0.63 -0.71 -7.22
CA LEU A 133 -2.01 -0.23 -7.27
C LEU A 133 -2.45 0.33 -5.92
N TRP A 134 -2.03 -0.34 -4.85
CA TRP A 134 -2.26 0.12 -3.50
C TRP A 134 -1.53 1.43 -3.19
N TYR A 135 -0.24 1.51 -3.51
CA TYR A 135 0.56 2.72 -3.33
C TYR A 135 -0.07 3.91 -4.08
N ALA A 136 -0.50 3.72 -5.32
CA ALA A 136 -1.18 4.75 -6.10
C ALA A 136 -2.50 5.20 -5.47
N LYS A 137 -3.27 4.26 -4.89
CA LYS A 137 -4.51 4.57 -4.19
C LYS A 137 -4.27 5.36 -2.90
N LEU A 138 -3.21 5.04 -2.15
CA LEU A 138 -2.98 5.63 -0.82
C LEU A 138 -1.86 6.67 -0.77
N THR A 139 -1.32 7.11 -1.89
CA THR A 139 -0.23 8.09 -1.93
C THR A 139 -0.51 9.37 -1.10
N HIS A 140 -1.78 9.80 -1.01
CA HIS A 140 -2.20 10.94 -0.16
C HIS A 140 -2.10 10.71 1.36
N ARG A 141 -2.10 9.45 1.80
CA ARG A 141 -1.97 9.04 3.21
C ARG A 141 -0.57 8.49 3.50
N ASN A 142 0.33 8.56 2.53
CA ASN A 142 1.70 8.19 2.71
C ASN A 142 2.41 9.24 3.57
N THR A 143 3.25 8.78 4.50
CA THR A 143 4.04 9.65 5.36
C THR A 143 5.50 9.26 5.34
N ARG A 144 6.35 10.22 5.73
CA ARG A 144 7.79 10.03 5.87
C ARG A 144 8.12 9.93 7.35
N ILE A 145 8.69 8.81 7.77
CA ILE A 145 9.07 8.57 9.17
C ILE A 145 10.57 8.35 9.23
N TYR A 146 11.26 9.19 9.99
CA TYR A 146 12.66 8.97 10.34
C TYR A 146 12.73 7.81 11.35
N CYS A 147 13.46 6.74 11.00
CA CYS A 147 13.58 5.58 11.87
C CYS A 147 14.78 5.75 12.80
N SER A 148 14.53 5.77 14.11
CA SER A 148 15.59 5.80 15.12
C SER A 148 16.46 4.53 15.16
N GLY A 149 15.97 3.40 14.63
CA GLY A 149 16.70 2.14 14.64
C GLY A 149 17.70 1.99 13.50
N CYS A 150 17.34 2.38 12.27
CA CYS A 150 18.24 2.32 11.11
C CYS A 150 18.75 3.68 10.62
N LEU A 151 18.31 4.78 11.24
CA LEU A 151 18.71 6.16 10.92
C LEU A 151 18.34 6.64 9.51
N GLU A 152 17.43 5.94 8.84
CA GLU A 152 16.96 6.23 7.49
C GLU A 152 15.54 6.83 7.47
N LEU A 153 15.25 7.57 6.40
CA LEU A 153 13.92 8.11 6.13
C LEU A 153 13.06 7.07 5.40
N HIS A 154 12.08 6.48 6.07
CA HIS A 154 11.13 5.58 5.42
C HIS A 154 9.96 6.36 4.84
N ILE A 155 9.74 6.18 3.55
CA ILE A 155 8.65 6.82 2.80
C ILE A 155 7.51 5.86 2.50
N GLU A 156 7.44 4.70 3.15
CA GLU A 156 6.45 3.68 2.80
C GLU A 156 5.46 3.37 3.94
N TRP A 157 5.30 4.31 4.87
CA TRP A 157 4.30 4.24 5.93
C TRP A 157 3.00 4.90 5.48
N PHE A 158 1.87 4.33 5.88
CA PHE A 158 0.54 4.86 5.54
C PHE A 158 -0.31 5.06 6.79
N GLU A 159 -0.93 6.22 6.90
CA GLU A 159 -1.92 6.52 7.93
C GLU A 159 -3.29 5.99 7.50
N VAL A 160 -3.58 4.74 7.84
CA VAL A 160 -4.80 4.07 7.40
C VAL A 160 -5.20 2.98 8.40
N PRO A 161 -6.49 2.83 8.73
CA PRO A 161 -6.94 1.74 9.60
C PRO A 161 -6.60 0.37 9.01
N PRO A 162 -6.09 -0.59 9.80
CA PRO A 162 -5.79 -1.95 9.34
C PRO A 162 -6.92 -2.63 8.56
N SER A 163 -8.16 -2.44 9.00
CA SER A 163 -9.35 -3.01 8.34
C SER A 163 -9.57 -2.49 6.92
N GLU A 164 -9.27 -1.22 6.66
CA GLU A 164 -9.38 -0.63 5.32
C GLU A 164 -8.31 -1.23 4.40
N VAL A 165 -7.11 -1.46 4.94
CA VAL A 165 -6.00 -2.06 4.20
C VAL A 165 -6.30 -3.49 3.79
N ILE A 166 -6.68 -4.32 4.75
CA ILE A 166 -7.00 -5.73 4.53
C ILE A 166 -8.07 -5.87 3.45
N ALA A 167 -9.17 -5.13 3.57
CA ALA A 167 -10.29 -5.20 2.63
C ALA A 167 -9.86 -4.89 1.17
N VAL A 168 -8.91 -3.98 0.98
CA VAL A 168 -8.47 -3.60 -0.35
C VAL A 168 -7.40 -4.55 -0.89
N ILE A 169 -6.52 -5.07 -0.03
CA ILE A 169 -5.58 -6.14 -0.42
C ILE A 169 -6.37 -7.35 -0.91
N GLU A 170 -7.31 -7.86 -0.10
CA GLU A 170 -8.14 -9.02 -0.47
C GLU A 170 -8.88 -8.80 -1.78
N LYS A 171 -9.40 -7.59 -1.98
CA LYS A 171 -10.10 -7.17 -3.19
C LYS A 171 -9.21 -7.25 -4.44
N TRP A 172 -8.03 -6.64 -4.39
CA TRP A 172 -7.09 -6.67 -5.52
C TRP A 172 -6.52 -8.07 -5.75
N SER A 173 -6.19 -8.80 -4.68
CA SER A 173 -5.74 -10.19 -4.77
C SER A 173 -6.79 -11.08 -5.43
N LYS A 174 -8.08 -10.89 -5.11
CA LYS A 174 -9.17 -11.63 -5.76
C LYS A 174 -9.28 -11.30 -7.25
N TRP A 175 -9.14 -10.03 -7.62
CA TRP A 175 -9.19 -9.62 -9.02
C TRP A 175 -7.96 -10.09 -9.84
N MET A 176 -6.79 -10.24 -9.20
CA MET A 176 -5.59 -10.76 -9.87
C MET A 176 -5.63 -12.26 -10.15
N ARG A 177 -6.39 -13.05 -9.38
CA ARG A 177 -6.48 -14.52 -9.57
C ARG A 177 -6.83 -15.00 -10.98
N PRO A 178 -7.81 -14.43 -11.70
CA PRO A 178 -8.11 -14.83 -13.08
C PRO A 178 -7.07 -14.34 -14.11
N HIS A 179 -5.90 -13.83 -13.67
CA HIS A 179 -4.84 -13.32 -14.54
C HIS A 179 -5.34 -12.23 -15.51
N PRO A 180 -5.74 -11.05 -14.99
CA PRO A 180 -6.29 -9.98 -15.82
C PRO A 180 -5.24 -9.36 -16.77
N CYS A 181 -3.95 -9.55 -16.48
CA CYS A 181 -2.85 -9.16 -17.34
C CYS A 181 -2.28 -10.39 -18.06
N GLN A 182 -2.13 -10.31 -19.39
CA GLN A 182 -1.64 -11.39 -20.24
C GLN A 182 -0.79 -10.84 -21.38
N THR A 183 -0.02 -11.72 -22.02
CA THR A 183 0.65 -11.39 -23.30
C THR A 183 -0.37 -11.27 -24.41
N ASN A 184 -0.21 -10.28 -25.29
CA ASN A 184 -0.91 -10.31 -26.57
C ASN A 184 -0.28 -11.41 -27.45
N PRO A 185 -1.04 -12.45 -27.87
CA PRO A 185 -0.50 -13.53 -28.70
C PRO A 185 0.06 -13.07 -30.05
N VAL A 186 -0.39 -11.89 -30.52
CA VAL A 186 -0.03 -11.32 -31.82
C VAL A 186 1.18 -10.38 -31.72
N ASP A 187 1.56 -9.98 -30.50
CA ASP A 187 2.64 -9.02 -30.28
C ASP A 187 3.97 -9.73 -29.94
N PRO A 188 5.00 -9.65 -30.80
CA PRO A 188 6.29 -10.27 -30.55
C PRO A 188 7.04 -9.66 -29.35
N SER A 189 6.60 -8.51 -28.83
CA SER A 189 7.27 -7.82 -27.72
C SER A 189 7.05 -8.45 -26.35
N ASN A 190 6.22 -9.51 -26.23
CA ASN A 190 5.93 -10.21 -24.96
C ASN A 190 5.54 -9.21 -23.83
N ILE A 191 4.78 -8.18 -24.24
CA ILE A 191 4.24 -7.18 -23.35
C ILE A 191 3.03 -7.78 -22.63
N TRP A 192 3.08 -7.78 -21.30
CA TRP A 192 1.97 -8.16 -20.45
C TRP A 192 1.16 -6.92 -20.15
N ALA A 193 -0.08 -6.87 -20.64
CA ALA A 193 -1.00 -5.76 -20.41
C ALA A 193 -2.37 -6.30 -19.99
N LEU A 194 -3.27 -5.42 -19.55
CA LEU A 194 -4.64 -5.82 -19.30
C LEU A 194 -5.26 -6.44 -20.56
N ARG A 195 -6.04 -7.50 -20.37
CA ARG A 195 -6.88 -8.01 -21.45
C ARG A 195 -7.85 -6.91 -21.92
N PRO A 196 -8.23 -6.87 -23.20
CA PRO A 196 -9.10 -5.83 -23.74
C PRO A 196 -10.40 -5.62 -22.94
N GLU A 197 -10.99 -6.69 -22.39
CA GLU A 197 -12.20 -6.58 -21.58
C GLU A 197 -11.94 -5.88 -20.24
N GLU A 198 -10.82 -6.18 -19.59
CA GLU A 198 -10.42 -5.55 -18.32
C GLU A 198 -9.96 -4.10 -18.54
N GLU A 199 -9.25 -3.85 -19.64
CA GLU A 199 -8.87 -2.50 -20.05
C GLU A 199 -10.12 -1.64 -20.27
N GLN A 200 -11.10 -2.13 -21.02
CA GLN A 200 -12.35 -1.42 -21.27
C GLN A 200 -13.12 -1.14 -19.97
N LYS A 201 -13.19 -2.11 -19.05
CA LYS A 201 -13.80 -1.91 -17.72
C LYS A 201 -13.06 -0.85 -16.91
N SER A 202 -11.73 -0.76 -17.02
CA SER A 202 -10.91 0.17 -16.25
C SER A 202 -11.04 1.64 -16.68
N LYS A 203 -11.63 1.92 -17.86
CA LYS A 203 -11.86 3.29 -18.36
C LYS A 203 -12.78 4.12 -17.45
N ASP A 204 -13.81 3.49 -16.88
CA ASP A 204 -14.61 4.08 -15.79
C ASP A 204 -14.09 3.53 -14.46
N ILE A 205 -13.03 4.14 -13.95
CA ILE A 205 -12.35 3.67 -12.73
C ILE A 205 -13.28 3.67 -11.50
N GLY A 206 -14.25 4.59 -11.44
CA GLY A 206 -15.24 4.63 -10.36
C GLY A 206 -16.14 3.41 -10.36
N ARG A 207 -16.70 3.06 -11.53
CA ARG A 207 -17.51 1.85 -11.73
C ARG A 207 -16.68 0.58 -11.58
N PHE A 208 -15.48 0.56 -12.13
CA PHE A 208 -14.54 -0.55 -12.01
C PHE A 208 -14.26 -0.88 -10.55
N MET A 209 -13.90 0.13 -9.76
CA MET A 209 -13.64 -0.06 -8.33
C MET A 209 -14.91 -0.51 -7.59
N LYS A 210 -16.11 -0.06 -7.96
CA LYS A 210 -17.35 -0.61 -7.38
C LYS A 210 -17.57 -2.08 -7.77
N GLY A 211 -17.36 -2.43 -9.03
CA GLY A 211 -17.51 -3.80 -9.54
C GLY A 211 -16.55 -4.78 -8.86
N ILE A 212 -15.29 -4.41 -8.66
CA ILE A 212 -14.35 -5.25 -7.91
C ILE A 212 -14.81 -5.39 -6.44
N ALA A 213 -15.45 -4.38 -5.85
CA ALA A 213 -15.93 -4.48 -4.45
C ALA A 213 -17.04 -5.54 -4.31
N GLN A 214 -17.88 -5.71 -5.33
CA GLN A 214 -18.92 -6.73 -5.39
C GLN A 214 -18.38 -8.15 -5.59
N LEU A 215 -17.09 -8.30 -5.91
CA LEU A 215 -16.45 -9.61 -5.94
C LEU A 215 -16.26 -10.18 -4.54
N LEU A 216 -16.28 -9.40 -3.46
CA LEU A 216 -16.19 -9.95 -2.11
C LEU A 216 -17.57 -10.51 -1.70
N PRO A 217 -17.69 -11.75 -1.20
CA PRO A 217 -18.93 -12.17 -0.56
C PRO A 217 -19.21 -11.20 0.58
N ASP A 218 -20.49 -10.78 0.72
CA ASP A 218 -20.93 -9.89 1.79
C ASP A 218 -20.26 -10.30 3.09
N ARG A 219 -19.53 -9.37 3.71
CA ARG A 219 -18.85 -9.59 5.00
C ARG A 219 -19.82 -10.13 6.04
N GLN A 220 -21.09 -9.71 5.94
CA GLN A 220 -22.25 -10.21 6.67
C GLN A 220 -22.42 -11.73 6.56
N ARG A 221 -22.19 -12.33 5.40
CA ARG A 221 -22.36 -13.78 5.14
C ARG A 221 -21.27 -14.62 5.80
N LEU A 222 -20.03 -14.11 5.85
CA LEU A 222 -18.93 -14.76 6.58
C LEU A 222 -19.08 -14.63 8.10
N GLU A 223 -19.56 -13.48 8.59
CA GLU A 223 -19.91 -13.31 10.01
C GLU A 223 -21.12 -14.16 10.41
N ASN A 224 -22.13 -14.33 9.54
CA ASN A 224 -23.27 -15.21 9.80
C ASN A 224 -22.90 -16.69 9.83
N LEU A 225 -21.95 -17.11 8.99
CA LEU A 225 -21.37 -18.47 9.03
C LEU A 225 -20.49 -18.67 10.28
N ARG A 226 -19.77 -17.63 10.71
CA ARG A 226 -18.91 -17.68 11.91
C ARG A 226 -19.69 -17.61 13.22
N THR A 227 -20.88 -17.02 13.21
CA THR A 227 -21.74 -16.86 14.40
C THR A 227 -22.85 -17.92 14.50
N GLY A 228 -22.88 -18.90 13.59
CA GLY A 228 -23.84 -20.03 13.65
C GLY A 228 -25.31 -19.61 13.53
N LYS A 229 -25.61 -18.39 13.05
CA LYS A 229 -26.99 -17.91 12.89
C LYS A 229 -27.62 -18.49 11.63
N HIS A 230 -27.88 -19.79 11.63
CA HIS A 230 -28.83 -20.38 10.69
C HIS A 230 -30.24 -20.11 11.19
N LYS A 231 -31.02 -19.33 10.42
CA LYS A 231 -32.48 -19.29 10.55
C LYS A 231 -32.98 -20.68 10.18
N VAL A 232 -33.31 -21.51 11.17
CA VAL A 232 -34.02 -22.77 10.96
C VAL A 232 -35.39 -22.41 10.40
N CYS A 233 -35.62 -22.77 9.14
CA CYS A 233 -36.95 -22.72 8.55
C CYS A 233 -37.68 -23.96 9.05
N SER A 234 -38.50 -23.80 10.08
CA SER A 234 -39.40 -24.85 10.55
C SER A 234 -40.47 -25.06 9.50
N ILE A 235 -40.37 -26.16 8.75
CA ILE A 235 -41.48 -26.64 7.93
C ILE A 235 -42.49 -27.25 8.91
N ALA A 236 -43.64 -26.60 9.06
CA ALA A 236 -44.77 -27.15 9.76
C ALA A 236 -45.34 -28.32 8.94
N HIS A 237 -45.41 -29.50 9.55
CA HIS A 237 -46.23 -30.60 9.06
C HIS A 237 -47.68 -30.30 9.47
N GLU A 238 -48.56 -30.07 8.48
CA GLU A 238 -50.00 -30.19 8.68
C GLU A 238 -50.42 -31.67 8.59
N GLN A 239 -51.45 -31.98 9.36
CA GLN A 239 -52.00 -33.30 9.70
C GLN A 239 -52.71 -33.97 8.53
#